data_AF-A0A8K0ERX4-F1
#
_entry.id   AF-A0A8K0ERX4-F1
#
_cell.length_a   1.000
_cell.length_b   1.000
_cell.length_c   1.000
_cell.angle_alpha   90.00
_cell.angle_beta   90.00
_cell.angle_gamma   90.00
#
_symmetry.space_group_name_H-M   'P 1'
#
loop_
_entity.id
_entity.type
_entity.pdbx_description
1 polymer ?
#
loop_
_entity_poly.entity_id
_entity_poly.type
_entity_poly.pdbx_seq_one_letter_code
_entity_poly.pdbx_strand_id
1 'polypeptide(L)'
;MIALQEHLITKQHREEAELQKKFKASPAPAHVYVPMFDDIMREQEEKRQQIRQYSKEILKSMEKPFSFYKREAEKKKERLERAQFMMKTSPKKKKVKQFKAKPVPRSLHDPASADRILEDEEYRAIKKKMRAEELMRSASLPPSMQARENAKMYSKNTMSQDRFNQRPRSAGYSFKPRIRHSVPDFDHIHKKLQWELGQKRRAKEATVVEPFNLRTSRIPSKAHKIYEDIERDQESLRENRWPFKAPRSRPLSSPGRLSTSMDSIPAATTESTRKRTQAVRASLMEREMEEQEQMMRERQKRLKEKEIRKSLAAKARANDQSMALSEVNDDKLKEFRDQERARQLNYKRSLNEMMARVENRPYMFERQSQINAKKAAEKKYQEALRSAGVDEVFVAERNSRSRSTSYNLSDSDSDEGSFQNTKGSRQDRSPSISEESDLEM
;
A
#
# COMPACT_ATOMS: atom_id res chain seq x y z
N MET A 1 52.35 90.08 47.82
CA MET A 1 52.51 89.96 46.35
C MET A 1 53.11 88.63 45.91
N ILE A 2 54.06 88.04 46.66
CA ILE A 2 54.76 86.79 46.28
C ILE A 2 53.83 85.55 46.19
N ALA A 3 52.95 85.33 47.18
CA ALA A 3 52.04 84.18 47.20
C ALA A 3 51.03 84.15 46.03
N LEU A 4 50.66 85.33 45.51
CA LEU A 4 49.74 85.45 44.39
C LEU A 4 50.41 85.02 43.07
N GLN A 5 51.71 85.28 42.95
CA GLN A 5 52.50 84.91 41.79
C GLN A 5 52.81 83.41 41.77
N GLU A 6 53.08 82.80 42.93
CA GLU A 6 53.25 81.35 43.07
C GLU A 6 51.97 80.59 42.71
N HIS A 7 50.80 81.09 43.11
CA HIS A 7 49.51 80.50 42.73
C HIS A 7 49.27 80.58 41.20
N LEU A 8 49.71 81.67 40.58
CA LEU A 8 49.57 81.85 39.13
C LEU A 8 50.46 80.90 38.34
N ILE A 9 51.71 80.71 38.78
CA ILE A 9 52.66 79.76 38.18
C ILE A 9 52.18 78.31 38.34
N THR A 10 51.70 77.94 39.54
CA THR A 10 51.17 76.59 39.78
C THR A 10 49.90 76.32 38.96
N LYS A 11 49.08 77.34 38.73
CA LYS A 11 47.91 77.25 37.84
C LYS A 11 48.34 77.04 36.39
N GLN A 12 49.29 77.82 35.88
CA GLN A 12 49.81 77.66 34.51
C GLN A 12 50.41 76.28 34.27
N HIS A 13 51.21 75.77 35.22
CA HIS A 13 51.75 74.41 35.10
C HIS A 13 50.68 73.31 35.12
N ARG A 14 49.57 73.51 35.86
CA ARG A 14 48.43 72.58 35.80
C ARG A 14 47.71 72.63 34.45
N GLU A 15 47.52 73.82 33.90
CA GLU A 15 46.89 74.02 32.58
C GLU A 15 47.75 73.41 31.46
N GLU A 16 49.07 73.58 31.48
CA GLU A 16 50.01 72.95 30.55
C GLU A 16 49.99 71.41 30.67
N ALA A 17 49.92 70.87 31.90
CA ALA A 17 49.81 69.43 32.13
C ALA A 17 48.47 68.86 31.63
N GLU A 18 47.39 69.63 31.65
CA GLU A 18 46.10 69.24 31.08
C GLU A 18 46.11 69.27 29.55
N LEU A 19 46.76 70.27 28.93
CA LEU A 19 46.94 70.36 27.47
C LEU A 19 47.80 69.21 26.90
N GLN A 20 48.70 68.63 27.70
CA GLN A 20 49.49 67.45 27.31
C GLN A 20 48.70 66.13 27.36
N LYS A 21 47.52 66.08 28.01
CA LYS A 21 46.67 64.87 28.06
C LYS A 21 45.95 64.66 26.72
N LYS A 22 46.50 63.80 25.88
CA LYS A 22 45.80 63.33 24.66
C LYS A 22 44.70 62.34 25.06
N PHE A 23 43.43 62.70 24.81
CA PHE A 23 42.29 61.83 25.09
C PHE A 23 42.43 60.49 24.36
N LYS A 24 42.41 59.39 25.11
CA LYS A 24 42.31 58.02 24.58
C LYS A 24 41.08 57.36 25.20
N ALA A 25 40.30 56.65 24.39
CA ALA A 25 39.19 55.87 24.89
C ALA A 25 39.70 54.79 25.86
N SER A 26 38.99 54.58 26.97
CA SER A 26 39.24 53.43 27.84
C SER A 26 38.99 52.14 27.05
N PRO A 27 39.87 51.13 27.15
CA PRO A 27 39.65 49.86 26.46
C PRO A 27 38.34 49.22 26.93
N ALA A 28 37.73 48.42 26.06
CA ALA A 28 36.52 47.69 26.41
C ALA A 28 36.76 46.81 27.65
N PRO A 29 35.81 46.75 28.59
CA PRO A 29 35.93 45.88 29.77
C PRO A 29 36.22 44.43 29.41
N ALA A 30 37.06 43.75 30.21
CA ALA A 30 37.52 42.39 29.93
C ALA A 30 36.39 41.36 29.72
N HIS A 31 35.24 41.53 30.39
CA HIS A 31 34.08 40.63 30.28
C HIS A 31 33.43 40.62 28.89
N VAL A 32 33.69 41.64 28.05
CA VAL A 32 33.22 41.69 26.66
C VAL A 32 33.93 40.64 25.79
N TYR A 33 35.15 40.26 26.17
CA TYR A 33 35.94 39.24 25.45
C TYR A 33 35.74 37.82 26.00
N VAL A 34 34.97 37.66 27.08
CA VAL A 34 34.66 36.35 27.66
C VAL A 34 33.37 35.80 27.02
N PRO A 35 33.37 34.59 26.44
CA PRO A 35 32.20 33.99 25.79
C PRO A 35 31.19 33.47 26.84
N MET A 36 30.62 34.37 27.64
CA MET A 36 29.69 34.06 28.74
C MET A 36 28.51 33.19 28.32
N PHE A 37 28.05 33.34 27.07
CA PHE A 37 26.96 32.55 26.52
C PHE A 37 27.28 31.04 26.49
N ASP A 38 28.51 30.68 26.10
CA ASP A 38 28.91 29.28 25.99
C ASP A 38 28.98 28.60 27.36
N ASP A 39 29.43 29.33 28.38
CA ASP A 39 29.47 28.85 29.76
C ASP A 39 28.06 28.67 30.32
N ILE A 40 27.15 29.63 30.09
CA ILE A 40 25.74 29.52 30.47
C ILE A 40 25.10 28.31 29.78
N MET A 41 25.38 28.08 28.49
CA MET A 41 24.84 26.95 27.75
C MET A 41 25.37 25.61 28.26
N ARG A 42 26.66 25.53 28.65
CA ARG A 42 27.28 24.34 29.24
C ARG A 42 26.63 23.99 30.58
N GLU A 43 26.48 24.97 31.48
CA GLU A 43 25.81 24.78 32.77
C GLU A 43 24.34 24.34 32.60
N GLN A 44 23.63 24.91 31.63
CA GLN A 44 22.26 24.49 31.35
C GLN A 44 22.18 23.06 30.81
N GLU A 45 23.13 22.64 29.96
CA GLU A 45 23.17 21.26 29.47
C GLU A 45 23.48 20.27 30.60
N GLU A 46 24.40 20.62 31.50
CA GLU A 46 24.69 19.83 32.70
C GLU A 46 23.44 19.68 33.59
N LYS A 47 22.74 20.79 33.86
CA LYS A 47 21.45 20.76 34.58
C LYS A 47 20.42 19.88 33.88
N ARG A 48 20.29 19.98 32.56
CA ARG A 48 19.40 19.12 31.76
C ARG A 48 19.77 17.65 31.88
N GLN A 49 21.06 17.32 31.86
CA GLN A 49 21.53 15.95 32.00
C GLN A 49 21.25 15.40 33.39
N GLN A 50 21.53 16.17 34.46
CA GLN A 50 21.24 15.80 35.83
C GLN A 50 19.74 15.52 36.04
N ILE A 51 18.87 16.39 35.53
CA ILE A 51 17.42 16.19 35.60
C ILE A 51 17.00 14.91 34.87
N ARG A 52 17.55 14.63 33.68
CA ARG A 52 17.24 13.38 32.95
C ARG A 52 17.69 12.15 33.71
N GLN A 53 18.88 12.18 34.31
CA GLN A 53 19.42 11.07 35.10
C GLN A 53 18.54 10.83 36.34
N TYR A 54 18.25 11.89 37.11
CA TYR A 54 17.39 11.82 38.28
C TYR A 54 15.97 11.31 37.94
N SER A 55 15.37 11.82 36.87
CA SER A 55 14.04 11.35 36.40
C SER A 55 14.07 9.87 36.02
N LYS A 56 15.17 9.41 35.39
CA LYS A 56 15.37 8.00 35.02
C LYS A 56 15.55 7.11 36.25
N GLU A 57 16.24 7.58 37.29
CA GLU A 57 16.41 6.86 38.55
C GLU A 57 15.08 6.71 39.29
N ILE A 58 14.27 7.78 39.35
CA ILE A 58 12.91 7.72 39.89
C ILE A 58 12.11 6.67 39.14
N LEU A 59 12.09 6.73 37.81
CA LEU A 59 11.32 5.78 37.00
C LEU A 59 11.73 4.34 37.28
N LYS A 60 13.04 4.07 37.29
CA LYS A 60 13.59 2.74 37.63
C LYS A 60 13.23 2.27 39.04
N SER A 61 13.16 3.18 40.01
CA SER A 61 12.76 2.83 41.37
C SER A 61 11.26 2.48 41.47
N MET A 62 10.44 3.06 40.59
CA MET A 62 9.00 2.81 40.49
C MET A 62 8.67 1.58 39.63
N GLU A 63 9.60 1.12 38.79
CA GLU A 63 9.42 -0.08 37.97
C GLU A 63 9.23 -1.32 38.86
N LYS A 64 8.10 -2.01 38.67
CA LYS A 64 7.86 -3.36 39.20
C LYS A 64 8.05 -4.36 38.06
N PRO A 65 9.28 -4.83 37.79
CA PRO A 65 9.51 -5.72 36.66
C PRO A 65 8.74 -7.03 36.84
N PHE A 66 8.12 -7.51 35.76
CA PHE A 66 7.47 -8.83 35.74
C PHE A 66 8.47 -9.93 36.12
N SER A 67 7.97 -11.07 36.62
CA SER A 67 8.78 -12.22 37.06
C SER A 67 9.75 -12.78 36.00
N PHE A 68 9.61 -12.38 34.75
CA PHE A 68 10.43 -12.78 33.62
C PHE A 68 11.64 -11.85 33.34
N TYR A 69 11.72 -10.66 33.97
CA TYR A 69 12.79 -9.69 33.70
C TYR A 69 14.19 -10.25 34.00
N LYS A 70 14.34 -10.98 35.12
CA LYS A 70 15.61 -11.64 35.47
C LYS A 70 16.03 -12.64 34.39
N ARG A 71 15.08 -13.44 33.88
CA ARG A 71 15.33 -14.44 32.84
C ARG A 71 15.77 -13.80 31.51
N GLU A 72 15.13 -12.72 31.08
CA GLU A 72 15.54 -11.99 29.86
C GLU A 72 16.87 -11.26 30.04
N ALA A 73 17.13 -10.69 31.21
CA ALA A 73 18.41 -10.04 31.52
C ALA A 73 19.57 -11.04 31.48
N GLU A 74 19.41 -12.22 32.09
CA GLU A 74 20.38 -13.31 32.04
C GLU A 74 20.59 -13.83 30.63
N LYS A 75 19.50 -14.11 29.88
CA LYS A 75 19.57 -14.55 28.48
C LYS A 75 20.26 -13.52 27.59
N LYS A 76 20.04 -12.22 27.84
CA LYS A 76 20.72 -11.14 27.12
C LYS A 76 22.20 -11.08 27.46
N LYS A 77 22.56 -11.24 28.74
CA LYS A 77 23.96 -11.30 29.20
C LYS A 77 24.68 -12.50 28.59
N GLU A 78 24.07 -13.67 28.62
CA GLU A 78 24.60 -14.91 28.03
C GLU A 78 24.81 -14.75 26.51
N ARG A 79 23.87 -14.15 25.78
CA ARG A 79 24.05 -13.86 24.34
C ARG A 79 25.23 -12.92 24.09
N LEU A 80 25.44 -11.93 24.96
CA LEU A 80 26.51 -10.95 24.83
C LEU A 80 27.87 -11.58 25.14
N GLU A 81 27.95 -12.37 26.22
CA GLU A 81 29.14 -13.16 26.56
C GLU A 81 29.47 -14.19 25.49
N ARG A 82 28.46 -14.88 24.94
CA ARG A 82 28.63 -15.82 23.83
C ARG A 82 29.11 -15.12 22.55
N ALA A 83 28.59 -13.93 22.24
CA ALA A 83 29.06 -13.13 21.11
C ALA A 83 30.51 -12.67 21.31
N GLN A 84 30.86 -12.19 22.51
CA GLN A 84 32.24 -11.81 22.85
C GLN A 84 33.20 -13.01 22.82
N PHE A 85 32.76 -14.17 23.32
CA PHE A 85 33.52 -15.41 23.29
C PHE A 85 33.76 -15.87 21.86
N MET A 86 32.74 -15.88 21.00
CA MET A 86 32.84 -16.22 19.58
C MET A 86 33.79 -15.28 18.82
N MET A 87 33.82 -13.99 19.21
CA MET A 87 34.74 -13.01 18.63
C MET A 87 36.20 -13.26 19.06
N LYS A 88 36.42 -13.72 20.30
CA LYS A 88 37.75 -14.00 20.86
C LYS A 88 38.32 -15.37 20.46
N THR A 89 37.48 -16.38 20.32
CA THR A 89 37.91 -17.77 20.03
C THR A 89 37.98 -18.09 18.54
N SER A 90 37.60 -17.15 17.67
CA SER A 90 37.78 -17.34 16.22
C SER A 90 39.28 -17.41 15.86
N PRO A 91 39.79 -18.55 15.35
CA PRO A 91 41.18 -18.64 14.93
C PRO A 91 41.42 -17.69 13.75
N LYS A 92 42.62 -17.12 13.65
CA LYS A 92 43.05 -16.21 12.57
C LYS A 92 42.70 -16.80 11.19
N LYS A 93 41.60 -16.28 10.64
CA LYS A 93 41.10 -16.31 9.25
C LYS A 93 41.74 -17.37 8.33
N LYS A 94 41.12 -18.54 8.21
CA LYS A 94 40.92 -19.08 6.84
C LYS A 94 40.05 -18.04 6.13
N LYS A 95 40.46 -17.54 4.96
CA LYS A 95 39.58 -16.69 4.13
C LYS A 95 38.36 -17.54 3.78
N VAL A 96 37.33 -17.51 4.63
CA VAL A 96 36.01 -18.01 4.32
C VAL A 96 35.67 -17.36 2.99
N LYS A 97 35.27 -18.16 1.99
CA LYS A 97 34.78 -17.63 0.72
C LYS A 97 33.73 -16.60 1.08
N GLN A 98 34.08 -15.32 1.00
CA GLN A 98 33.13 -14.26 1.30
C GLN A 98 31.96 -14.50 0.39
N PHE A 99 30.75 -14.48 0.95
CA PHE A 99 29.54 -14.59 0.18
C PHE A 99 29.64 -13.64 -1.01
N LYS A 100 29.80 -14.21 -2.21
CA LYS A 100 29.75 -13.46 -3.45
C LYS A 100 28.29 -13.43 -3.82
N ALA A 101 27.64 -12.32 -3.49
CA ALA A 101 26.28 -12.06 -3.96
C ALA A 101 26.26 -12.22 -5.47
N LYS A 102 25.19 -12.81 -6.00
CA LYS A 102 24.93 -12.74 -7.44
C LYS A 102 24.97 -11.26 -7.82
N PRO A 103 25.68 -10.87 -8.89
CA PRO A 103 25.77 -9.47 -9.28
C PRO A 103 24.36 -8.93 -9.43
N VAL A 104 24.14 -7.74 -8.88
CA VAL A 104 22.84 -7.07 -8.99
C VAL A 104 22.50 -6.93 -10.48
N PRO A 105 21.23 -7.11 -10.87
CA PRO A 105 20.83 -7.03 -12.27
C PRO A 105 21.38 -5.76 -12.94
N ARG A 106 21.84 -5.89 -14.19
CA ARG A 106 22.41 -4.77 -14.97
C ARG A 106 21.45 -3.57 -15.09
N SER A 107 20.14 -3.79 -14.93
CA SER A 107 19.12 -2.73 -14.89
C SER A 107 19.28 -1.72 -13.74
N LEU A 108 20.01 -2.07 -12.67
CA LEU A 108 20.32 -1.14 -11.57
C LEU A 108 21.57 -0.27 -11.84
N HIS A 109 22.31 -0.56 -12.91
CA HIS A 109 23.43 0.27 -13.37
C HIS A 109 23.02 1.14 -14.56
N ASP A 110 21.73 1.18 -14.88
CA ASP A 110 21.18 2.11 -15.86
C ASP A 110 21.33 3.53 -15.29
N PRO A 111 22.05 4.46 -15.94
CA PRO A 111 22.25 5.81 -15.40
C PRO A 111 20.93 6.53 -15.08
N ALA A 112 19.85 6.21 -15.81
CA ALA A 112 18.51 6.72 -15.56
C ALA A 112 17.83 6.17 -14.29
N SER A 113 18.38 5.12 -13.66
CA SER A 113 17.82 4.56 -12.43
C SER A 113 18.04 5.46 -11.22
N ALA A 114 19.13 6.23 -11.19
CA ALA A 114 19.38 7.22 -10.16
C ALA A 114 18.36 8.37 -10.25
N ASP A 115 18.08 8.84 -11.47
CA ASP A 115 17.11 9.91 -11.72
C ASP A 115 15.69 9.48 -11.30
N ARG A 116 15.28 8.26 -11.64
CA ARG A 116 13.99 7.70 -11.18
C ARG A 116 13.86 7.61 -9.66
N ILE A 117 14.96 7.32 -8.95
CA ILE A 117 14.95 7.27 -7.48
C ILE A 117 14.74 8.68 -6.91
N LEU A 118 15.40 9.69 -7.49
CA LEU A 118 15.22 11.08 -7.07
C LEU A 118 13.79 11.55 -7.35
N GLU A 119 13.24 11.26 -8.52
CA GLU A 119 11.84 11.54 -8.87
C GLU A 119 10.88 10.88 -7.87
N ASP A 120 11.09 9.60 -7.53
CA ASP A 120 10.28 8.88 -6.55
C ASP A 120 10.34 9.50 -5.15
N GLU A 121 11.51 10.01 -4.74
CA GLU A 121 11.68 10.72 -3.47
C GLU A 121 10.95 12.06 -3.46
N GLU A 122 10.99 12.80 -4.57
CA GLU A 122 10.22 14.03 -4.76
C GLU A 122 8.71 13.76 -4.73
N TYR A 123 8.23 12.73 -5.44
CA TYR A 123 6.83 12.31 -5.39
C TYR A 123 6.39 11.92 -3.98
N ARG A 124 7.25 11.25 -3.20
CA ARG A 124 6.97 10.96 -1.78
C ARG A 124 6.90 12.22 -0.95
N ALA A 125 7.80 13.19 -1.18
CA ALA A 125 7.78 14.46 -0.46
C ALA A 125 6.50 15.24 -0.72
N ILE A 126 6.06 15.30 -1.98
CA ILE A 126 4.80 15.95 -2.38
C ILE A 126 3.60 15.25 -1.72
N LYS A 127 3.53 13.91 -1.77
CA LYS A 127 2.45 13.15 -1.08
C LYS A 127 2.41 13.41 0.42
N LYS A 128 3.56 13.49 1.09
CA LYS A 128 3.62 13.81 2.52
C LYS A 128 3.08 15.20 2.81
N LYS A 129 3.43 16.20 2.00
CA LYS A 129 2.92 17.58 2.13
C LYS A 129 1.41 17.63 1.93
N MET A 130 0.91 17.04 0.86
CA MET A 130 -0.53 16.95 0.57
C MET A 130 -1.32 16.29 1.71
N ARG A 131 -0.81 15.16 2.23
CA ARG A 131 -1.43 14.47 3.36
C ARG A 131 -1.42 15.31 4.64
N ALA A 132 -0.35 16.06 4.88
CA ALA A 132 -0.26 16.95 6.03
C ALA A 132 -1.27 18.10 5.94
N GLU A 133 -1.42 18.70 4.76
CA GLU A 133 -2.41 19.75 4.51
C GLU A 133 -3.85 19.25 4.66
N GLU A 134 -4.14 18.05 4.15
CA GLU A 134 -5.45 17.40 4.31
C GLU A 134 -5.75 17.10 5.79
N LEU A 135 -4.76 16.61 6.54
CA LEU A 135 -4.86 16.41 7.98
C LEU A 135 -5.11 17.72 8.72
N MET A 136 -4.42 18.81 8.35
CA MET A 136 -4.63 20.13 8.95
C MET A 136 -6.01 20.69 8.62
N ARG A 137 -6.53 20.45 7.41
CA ARG A 137 -7.89 20.86 7.00
C ARG A 137 -8.99 20.06 7.68
N SER A 138 -8.77 18.76 7.89
CA SER A 138 -9.73 17.87 8.54
C SER A 138 -9.65 17.89 10.08
N ALA A 139 -8.53 18.34 10.64
CA ALA A 139 -8.39 18.53 12.08
C ALA A 139 -9.29 19.66 12.57
N SER A 140 -10.34 19.31 13.31
CA SER A 140 -11.17 20.25 14.06
C SER A 140 -11.10 19.94 15.56
N LEU A 141 -11.24 20.98 16.38
CA LEU A 141 -11.31 20.81 17.84
C LEU A 141 -12.58 20.04 18.19
N PRO A 142 -12.56 19.16 19.20
CA PRO A 142 -13.78 18.54 19.71
C PRO A 142 -14.80 19.62 20.11
N PRO A 143 -16.12 19.40 19.92
CA PRO A 143 -17.15 20.45 20.07
C PRO A 143 -17.08 21.24 21.39
N SER A 144 -16.77 20.58 22.51
CA SER A 144 -16.66 21.27 23.82
C SER A 144 -15.42 22.18 23.91
N MET A 145 -14.34 21.80 23.24
CA MET A 145 -13.08 22.54 23.23
C MET A 145 -13.15 23.70 22.23
N GLN A 146 -13.82 23.49 21.09
CA GLN A 146 -14.15 24.53 20.13
C GLN A 146 -15.06 25.61 20.76
N ALA A 147 -16.12 25.21 21.48
CA ALA A 147 -17.00 26.15 22.17
C ALA A 147 -16.24 27.01 23.21
N ARG A 148 -15.29 26.40 23.93
CA ARG A 148 -14.44 27.09 24.92
C ARG A 148 -13.48 28.09 24.26
N GLU A 149 -12.84 27.71 23.16
CA GLU A 149 -11.96 28.60 22.37
C GLU A 149 -12.75 29.79 21.80
N ASN A 150 -13.91 29.53 21.21
CA ASN A 150 -14.80 30.58 20.70
C ASN A 150 -15.21 31.54 21.81
N ALA A 151 -15.64 31.04 22.97
CA ALA A 151 -16.01 31.89 24.12
C ALA A 151 -14.84 32.77 24.61
N LYS A 152 -13.61 32.23 24.62
CA LYS A 152 -12.40 33.03 24.92
C LYS A 152 -12.16 34.12 23.89
N MET A 153 -12.29 33.81 22.60
CA MET A 153 -12.11 34.78 21.51
C MET A 153 -13.14 35.91 21.58
N TYR A 154 -14.42 35.57 21.81
CA TYR A 154 -15.47 36.57 22.02
C TYR A 154 -15.21 37.46 23.24
N SER A 155 -14.78 36.88 24.37
CA SER A 155 -14.41 37.66 25.57
C SER A 155 -13.21 38.58 25.36
N LYS A 156 -12.26 38.20 24.50
CA LYS A 156 -11.06 39.00 24.21
C LYS A 156 -11.40 40.22 23.36
N ASN A 157 -12.30 40.07 22.39
CA ASN A 157 -12.76 41.16 21.52
C ASN A 157 -13.67 42.17 22.23
N THR A 158 -14.51 41.74 23.17
CA THR A 158 -15.36 42.67 23.94
C THR A 158 -14.55 43.49 24.96
N MET A 159 -13.52 42.90 25.57
CA MET A 159 -12.65 43.58 26.54
C MET A 159 -11.62 44.56 25.92
N SER A 160 -11.35 44.48 24.61
CA SER A 160 -10.47 45.42 23.92
C SER A 160 -11.22 46.65 23.39
N GLN A 161 -12.47 46.48 22.93
CA GLN A 161 -13.27 47.56 22.34
C GLN A 161 -13.83 48.53 23.39
N ASP A 162 -14.36 48.01 24.51
CA ASP A 162 -14.92 48.85 25.58
C ASP A 162 -13.87 49.64 26.36
N ARG A 163 -12.64 49.10 26.49
CA ARG A 163 -11.55 49.78 27.19
C ARG A 163 -10.85 50.87 26.37
N PHE A 164 -11.01 50.88 25.05
CA PHE A 164 -10.50 51.95 24.19
C PHE A 164 -11.46 53.14 24.10
N ASN A 165 -12.77 52.90 24.12
CA ASN A 165 -13.80 53.95 24.02
C ASN A 165 -14.13 54.64 25.36
N GLN A 166 -13.78 54.04 26.50
CA GLN A 166 -13.99 54.65 27.84
C GLN A 166 -12.74 55.35 28.40
N ARG A 167 -11.77 55.72 27.56
CA ARG A 167 -10.61 56.52 27.99
C ARG A 167 -10.97 58.01 27.94
N PRO A 168 -11.22 58.71 29.07
CA PRO A 168 -11.33 60.16 29.04
C PRO A 168 -9.99 60.74 28.59
N ARG A 169 -10.00 61.49 27.48
CA ARG A 169 -8.86 62.30 27.06
C ARG A 169 -8.78 63.48 28.05
N SER A 170 -7.62 63.64 28.67
CA SER A 170 -7.23 64.75 29.56
C SER A 170 -8.08 64.98 30.83
N ALA A 171 -7.79 64.21 31.88
CA ALA A 171 -7.74 64.70 33.27
C ALA A 171 -6.82 63.73 34.05
N GLY A 172 -5.99 64.25 34.96
CA GLY A 172 -4.86 63.54 35.57
C GLY A 172 -5.16 62.09 35.99
N TYR A 173 -4.25 61.18 35.66
CA TYR A 173 -4.29 59.79 36.09
C TYR A 173 -4.26 59.69 37.63
N SER A 174 -5.44 59.66 38.26
CA SER A 174 -5.61 59.35 39.69
C SER A 174 -5.65 57.83 39.92
N PHE A 175 -4.71 57.09 39.34
CA PHE A 175 -4.57 55.67 39.66
C PHE A 175 -3.80 55.54 40.98
N LYS A 176 -4.53 55.49 42.10
CA LYS A 176 -4.01 55.00 43.37
C LYS A 176 -4.39 53.53 43.48
N PRO A 177 -3.46 52.57 43.24
CA PRO A 177 -3.78 51.17 43.48
C PRO A 177 -4.22 51.03 44.95
N ARG A 178 -5.35 50.36 45.20
CA ARG A 178 -5.71 49.93 46.56
C ARG A 178 -4.68 48.87 46.97
N ILE A 179 -3.58 49.32 47.56
CA ILE A 179 -2.59 48.46 48.18
C ILE A 179 -3.31 47.80 49.36
N ARG A 180 -3.62 46.50 49.25
CA ARG A 180 -4.13 45.74 50.37
C ARG A 180 -2.98 45.56 51.35
N HIS A 181 -2.97 46.37 52.41
CA HIS A 181 -1.90 46.37 53.41
C HIS A 181 -1.89 45.11 54.29
N SER A 182 -3.01 44.39 54.38
CA SER A 182 -3.06 43.10 55.06
C SER A 182 -2.90 41.95 54.07
N VAL A 183 -1.94 41.09 54.38
CA VAL A 183 -1.76 39.80 53.73
C VAL A 183 -3.01 38.95 54.05
N PRO A 184 -3.78 38.50 53.05
CA PRO A 184 -4.90 37.61 53.31
C PRO A 184 -4.43 36.33 53.99
N ASP A 185 -5.22 35.81 54.94
CA ASP A 185 -4.93 34.54 55.60
C ASP A 185 -5.01 33.40 54.56
N PHE A 186 -3.85 33.02 54.04
CA PHE A 186 -3.71 31.99 53.03
C PHE A 186 -4.11 30.62 53.56
N ASP A 187 -3.97 30.36 54.87
CA ASP A 187 -4.38 29.10 55.47
C ASP A 187 -5.90 28.99 55.49
N HIS A 188 -6.61 30.07 55.82
CA HIS A 188 -8.08 30.08 55.74
C HIS A 188 -8.58 29.90 54.30
N ILE A 189 -7.96 30.58 53.34
CA ILE A 189 -8.30 30.46 51.91
C ILE A 189 -8.01 29.04 51.41
N HIS A 190 -6.86 28.48 51.78
CA HIS A 190 -6.48 27.12 51.39
C HIS A 190 -7.41 26.08 52.01
N LYS A 191 -7.77 26.23 53.29
CA LYS A 191 -8.76 25.37 53.97
C LYS A 191 -10.13 25.46 53.31
N LYS A 192 -10.59 26.66 52.96
CA LYS A 192 -11.85 26.85 52.24
C LYS A 192 -11.83 26.18 50.86
N LEU A 193 -10.74 26.33 50.11
CA LEU A 193 -10.55 25.68 48.82
C LEU A 193 -10.53 24.15 48.95
N GLN A 194 -9.78 23.62 49.92
CA GLN A 194 -9.73 22.19 50.23
C GLN A 194 -11.12 21.66 50.61
N TRP A 195 -11.89 22.42 51.39
CA TRP A 195 -13.26 22.07 51.76
C TRP A 195 -14.18 22.06 50.54
N GLU A 196 -14.14 23.08 49.67
CA GLU A 196 -14.91 23.12 48.42
C GLU A 196 -14.54 21.98 47.46
N LEU A 197 -13.25 21.67 47.35
CA LEU A 197 -12.79 20.51 46.59
C LEU A 197 -13.27 19.21 47.21
N GLY A 198 -13.29 19.10 48.54
CA GLY A 198 -13.87 17.98 49.27
C GLY A 198 -15.36 17.80 48.98
N GLN A 199 -16.14 18.89 48.96
CA GLN A 199 -17.55 18.87 48.58
C GLN A 199 -17.76 18.41 47.13
N LYS A 200 -16.93 18.88 46.20
CA LYS A 200 -16.97 18.48 44.78
C LYS A 200 -16.43 17.07 44.51
N ARG A 201 -15.56 16.56 45.40
CA ARG A 201 -15.00 15.21 45.40
C ARG A 201 -15.87 14.18 46.12
N ARG A 202 -16.93 14.61 46.84
CA ARG A 202 -17.98 13.68 47.27
C ARG A 202 -18.38 12.90 46.03
N ALA A 203 -18.24 11.58 46.11
CA ALA A 203 -18.53 10.70 44.99
C ALA A 203 -19.92 11.09 44.48
N LYS A 204 -19.99 11.65 43.27
CA LYS A 204 -21.27 11.78 42.59
C LYS A 204 -21.85 10.37 42.62
N GLU A 205 -23.05 10.23 43.19
CA GLU A 205 -23.72 8.94 43.23
C GLU A 205 -23.60 8.34 41.83
N ALA A 206 -23.03 7.14 41.75
CA ALA A 206 -22.82 6.49 40.47
C ALA A 206 -24.16 6.53 39.74
N THR A 207 -24.18 7.06 38.51
CA THR A 207 -25.43 7.26 37.75
C THR A 207 -26.21 5.94 37.78
N VAL A 208 -27.27 5.89 38.59
CA VAL A 208 -28.10 4.70 38.69
C VAL A 208 -28.80 4.61 37.34
N VAL A 209 -28.56 3.51 36.64
CA VAL A 209 -29.15 3.27 35.33
C VAL A 209 -30.65 3.17 35.53
N GLU A 210 -31.38 4.19 35.05
CA GLU A 210 -32.82 4.07 34.89
C GLU A 210 -33.05 2.96 33.85
N PRO A 211 -33.73 1.85 34.20
CA PRO A 211 -33.94 0.76 33.27
C PRO A 211 -34.83 1.26 32.12
N PHE A 212 -34.20 1.61 31.01
CA PHE A 212 -34.91 1.91 29.78
C PHE A 212 -35.24 0.60 29.08
N ASN A 213 -36.47 0.51 28.56
CA ASN A 213 -36.88 -0.62 27.72
C ASN A 213 -36.12 -0.59 26.39
N LEU A 214 -34.90 -1.12 26.40
CA LEU A 214 -34.17 -1.52 25.21
C LEU A 214 -35.07 -2.49 24.45
N ARG A 215 -35.54 -2.09 23.25
CA ARG A 215 -36.33 -2.94 22.35
C ARG A 215 -35.48 -4.08 21.75
N THR A 216 -34.61 -4.70 22.54
CA THR A 216 -33.76 -5.83 22.18
C THR A 216 -34.57 -7.08 21.89
N SER A 217 -35.80 -7.18 22.38
CA SER A 217 -36.76 -8.23 21.98
C SER A 217 -37.08 -8.21 20.48
N ARG A 218 -36.90 -7.07 19.80
CA ARG A 218 -37.07 -6.94 18.33
C ARG A 218 -35.78 -7.18 17.55
N ILE A 219 -34.64 -7.25 18.25
CA ILE A 219 -33.35 -7.54 17.64
C ILE A 219 -33.16 -9.05 17.77
N PRO A 220 -33.28 -9.84 16.68
CA PRO A 220 -33.11 -11.27 16.76
C PRO A 220 -31.70 -11.58 17.27
N SER A 221 -31.63 -12.12 18.49
CA SER A 221 -30.35 -12.45 19.10
C SER A 221 -29.70 -13.58 18.29
N LYS A 222 -28.45 -13.39 17.86
CA LYS A 222 -27.65 -14.46 17.24
C LYS A 222 -27.14 -15.47 18.28
N ALA A 223 -27.75 -15.53 19.46
CA ALA A 223 -27.34 -16.40 20.55
C ALA A 223 -27.34 -17.87 20.11
N HIS A 224 -28.41 -18.32 19.44
CA HIS A 224 -28.49 -19.66 18.87
C HIS A 224 -27.32 -19.98 17.94
N LYS A 225 -27.02 -19.05 17.02
CA LYS A 225 -25.90 -19.21 16.09
C LYS A 225 -24.55 -19.29 16.81
N ILE A 226 -24.38 -18.54 17.89
CA ILE A 226 -23.16 -18.57 18.72
C ILE A 226 -23.06 -19.92 19.46
N TYR A 227 -24.16 -20.43 20.00
CA TYR A 227 -24.17 -21.76 20.65
C TYR A 227 -23.88 -22.89 19.65
N GLU A 228 -24.46 -22.86 18.45
CA GLU A 228 -24.14 -23.82 17.38
C GLU A 228 -22.68 -23.70 16.92
N ASP A 229 -22.11 -22.49 16.89
CA ASP A 229 -20.69 -22.29 16.56
C ASP A 229 -19.77 -22.87 17.61
N ILE A 230 -20.12 -22.70 18.89
CA ILE A 230 -19.40 -23.28 20.02
C ILE A 230 -19.50 -24.82 20.00
N GLU A 231 -20.67 -25.39 19.69
CA GLU A 231 -20.84 -26.83 19.53
C GLU A 231 -20.03 -27.38 18.34
N ARG A 232 -20.10 -26.74 17.18
CA ARG A 232 -19.29 -27.11 16.00
C ARG A 232 -17.80 -26.99 16.25
N ASP A 233 -17.35 -25.97 16.97
CA ASP A 233 -15.94 -25.80 17.36
C ASP A 233 -15.50 -26.91 18.33
N GLN A 234 -16.38 -27.34 19.23
CA GLN A 234 -16.10 -28.47 20.13
C GLN A 234 -16.01 -29.81 19.39
N GLU A 235 -16.78 -30.02 18.33
CA GLU A 235 -16.77 -31.25 17.53
C GLU A 235 -15.63 -31.30 16.51
N SER A 236 -15.33 -30.18 15.84
CA SER A 236 -14.44 -30.15 14.67
C SER A 236 -12.99 -29.73 14.96
N LEU A 237 -12.73 -28.90 15.99
CA LEU A 237 -11.38 -28.40 16.26
C LEU A 237 -10.62 -29.29 17.25
N ARG A 238 -9.34 -29.55 16.93
CA ARG A 238 -8.40 -30.20 17.85
C ARG A 238 -7.95 -29.22 18.95
N GLU A 239 -7.78 -29.72 20.17
CA GLU A 239 -7.45 -28.89 21.32
C GLU A 239 -6.06 -28.24 21.18
N ASN A 240 -6.03 -26.89 21.16
CA ASN A 240 -4.81 -26.08 21.01
C ASN A 240 -4.20 -25.61 22.35
N ARG A 241 -4.54 -26.22 23.49
CA ARG A 241 -3.91 -25.93 24.79
C ARG A 241 -2.85 -26.97 25.19
N TRP A 242 -1.65 -26.48 25.45
CA TRP A 242 -0.53 -27.29 25.97
C TRP A 242 -0.75 -27.66 27.44
N PRO A 243 -0.47 -28.89 27.91
CA PRO A 243 -0.04 -30.07 27.15
C PRO A 243 -1.22 -30.84 26.54
N PHE A 244 -1.07 -31.23 25.27
CA PHE A 244 -2.11 -31.89 24.45
C PHE A 244 -2.36 -33.34 24.83
N LYS A 245 -3.00 -33.59 25.99
CA LYS A 245 -3.18 -34.95 26.51
C LYS A 245 -4.63 -35.45 26.57
N ALA A 246 -5.63 -34.70 26.10
CA ALA A 246 -7.00 -35.21 25.98
C ALA A 246 -7.76 -34.56 24.80
N PRO A 247 -8.78 -35.23 24.23
CA PRO A 247 -9.84 -34.55 23.49
C PRO A 247 -10.75 -33.78 24.49
N ARG A 248 -11.37 -32.67 24.06
CA ARG A 248 -12.31 -31.85 24.87
C ARG A 248 -13.61 -32.59 25.23
N SER A 249 -13.86 -33.76 24.64
CA SER A 249 -15.02 -34.58 24.95
C SER A 249 -14.90 -35.19 26.35
N ARG A 250 -15.98 -35.12 27.13
CA ARG A 250 -16.15 -35.98 28.31
C ARG A 250 -15.89 -37.43 27.85
N PRO A 251 -15.06 -38.23 28.56
CA PRO A 251 -15.06 -39.66 28.28
C PRO A 251 -16.48 -40.14 28.60
N LEU A 252 -17.28 -40.38 27.57
CA LEU A 252 -18.38 -41.33 27.71
C LEU A 252 -17.71 -42.61 28.17
N SER A 253 -18.00 -42.99 29.41
CA SER A 253 -17.71 -44.32 29.91
C SER A 253 -18.13 -45.29 28.81
N SER A 254 -17.16 -45.92 28.17
CA SER A 254 -17.41 -47.00 27.24
C SER A 254 -17.47 -48.25 28.10
N PRO A 255 -18.65 -48.80 28.43
CA PRO A 255 -18.67 -50.17 28.88
C PRO A 255 -18.39 -51.03 27.65
N GLY A 256 -17.29 -51.77 27.66
CA GLY A 256 -17.13 -52.87 26.71
C GLY A 256 -15.99 -52.75 25.71
N ARG A 257 -14.81 -52.26 26.11
CA ARG A 257 -13.57 -52.87 25.59
C ARG A 257 -13.18 -54.04 26.47
N LEU A 258 -14.05 -55.06 26.51
CA LEU A 258 -13.62 -56.41 26.76
C LEU A 258 -13.24 -56.98 25.39
N SER A 259 -11.98 -57.35 25.25
CA SER A 259 -11.49 -58.46 24.43
C SER A 259 -12.14 -58.60 23.03
N THR A 260 -11.54 -57.98 22.01
CA THR A 260 -11.68 -58.48 20.63
C THR A 260 -10.84 -59.74 20.50
N SER A 261 -11.30 -60.84 21.11
CA SER A 261 -10.95 -62.17 20.62
C SER A 261 -11.64 -62.35 19.28
N MET A 262 -10.84 -62.58 18.24
CA MET A 262 -11.27 -62.83 16.87
C MET A 262 -11.98 -64.18 16.72
N ASP A 263 -13.06 -64.40 17.46
CA ASP A 263 -13.93 -65.57 17.37
C ASP A 263 -15.31 -65.24 17.94
N SER A 264 -16.07 -64.40 17.24
CA SER A 264 -17.52 -64.32 17.43
C SER A 264 -18.17 -64.98 16.21
N ILE A 265 -18.56 -66.23 16.39
CA ILE A 265 -19.47 -66.98 15.49
C ILE A 265 -20.64 -66.04 15.15
N PRO A 266 -21.12 -65.96 13.90
CA PRO A 266 -22.29 -65.16 13.57
C PRO A 266 -23.48 -65.68 14.39
N ALA A 267 -23.78 -65.00 15.49
CA ALA A 267 -24.96 -65.30 16.28
C ALA A 267 -26.17 -65.13 15.35
N ALA A 268 -26.98 -66.18 15.23
CA ALA A 268 -28.17 -66.19 14.39
C ALA A 268 -29.00 -64.93 14.68
N THR A 269 -29.12 -64.05 13.68
CA THR A 269 -29.72 -62.74 13.87
C THR A 269 -31.22 -62.90 14.12
N THR A 270 -31.67 -62.69 15.34
CA THR A 270 -33.10 -62.63 15.68
C THR A 270 -33.79 -61.52 14.87
N GLU A 271 -35.08 -61.69 14.54
CA GLU A 271 -35.89 -60.70 13.80
C GLU A 271 -35.81 -59.28 14.40
N SER A 272 -35.70 -59.18 15.74
CA SER A 272 -35.48 -57.91 16.44
C SER A 272 -34.16 -57.23 16.08
N THR A 273 -33.07 -57.98 15.98
CA THR A 273 -31.76 -57.50 15.51
C THR A 273 -31.84 -57.07 14.05
N ARG A 274 -32.55 -57.81 13.19
CA ARG A 274 -32.74 -57.46 11.78
C ARG A 274 -33.50 -56.13 11.63
N LYS A 275 -34.63 -55.95 12.31
CA LYS A 275 -35.39 -54.69 12.32
C LYS A 275 -34.57 -53.53 12.87
N ARG A 276 -33.78 -53.74 13.93
CA ARG A 276 -32.87 -52.71 14.48
C ARG A 276 -31.82 -52.30 13.46
N THR A 277 -31.15 -53.25 12.80
CA THR A 277 -30.15 -52.93 11.76
C THR A 277 -30.77 -52.26 10.54
N GLN A 278 -31.99 -52.62 10.16
CA GLN A 278 -32.73 -51.98 9.07
C GLN A 278 -33.10 -50.54 9.41
N ALA A 279 -33.59 -50.27 10.63
CA ALA A 279 -33.89 -48.92 11.09
C ALA A 279 -32.64 -48.03 11.15
N VAL A 280 -31.51 -48.58 11.63
CA VAL A 280 -30.22 -47.87 11.64
C VAL A 280 -29.75 -47.57 10.22
N ARG A 281 -29.85 -48.52 9.29
CA ARG A 281 -29.50 -48.28 7.87
C ARG A 281 -30.41 -47.24 7.21
N ALA A 282 -31.72 -47.29 7.47
CA ALA A 282 -32.68 -46.32 6.93
C ALA A 282 -32.40 -44.90 7.47
N SER A 283 -32.13 -44.76 8.78
CA SER A 283 -31.75 -43.48 9.37
C SER A 283 -30.42 -42.93 8.84
N LEU A 284 -29.44 -43.80 8.55
CA LEU A 284 -28.19 -43.37 7.91
C LEU A 284 -28.41 -42.90 6.47
N MET A 285 -29.22 -43.61 5.68
CA MET A 285 -29.54 -43.18 4.31
C MET A 285 -30.33 -41.86 4.29
N GLU A 286 -31.26 -41.66 5.22
CA GLU A 286 -32.01 -40.41 5.36
C GLU A 286 -31.07 -39.24 5.68
N ARG A 287 -30.15 -39.43 6.62
CA ARG A 287 -29.12 -38.43 6.95
C ARG A 287 -28.21 -38.10 5.76
N GLU A 288 -27.77 -39.11 5.01
CA GLU A 288 -26.97 -38.90 3.80
C GLU A 288 -27.71 -38.09 2.73
N MET A 289 -29.01 -38.34 2.55
CA MET A 289 -29.85 -37.58 1.62
C MET A 289 -30.05 -36.14 2.06
N GLU A 290 -30.28 -35.89 3.36
CA GLU A 290 -30.36 -34.55 3.92
C GLU A 290 -29.04 -33.78 3.77
N GLU A 291 -27.90 -34.43 4.01
CA GLU A 291 -26.57 -33.84 3.82
C GLU A 291 -26.34 -33.48 2.33
N GLN A 292 -26.73 -34.34 1.39
CA GLN A 292 -26.66 -34.04 -0.04
C GLN A 292 -27.56 -32.86 -0.43
N GLU A 293 -28.77 -32.78 0.12
CA GLU A 293 -29.69 -31.68 -0.16
C GLU A 293 -29.14 -30.36 0.38
N GLN A 294 -28.56 -30.35 1.58
CA GLN A 294 -27.90 -29.19 2.16
C GLN A 294 -26.74 -28.71 1.28
N MET A 295 -25.87 -29.64 0.83
CA MET A 295 -24.78 -29.34 -0.09
C MET A 295 -25.27 -28.71 -1.40
N MET A 296 -26.38 -29.20 -1.95
CA MET A 296 -27.00 -28.63 -3.15
C MET A 296 -27.56 -27.22 -2.91
N ARG A 297 -28.24 -26.99 -1.77
CA ARG A 297 -28.73 -25.66 -1.38
C ARG A 297 -27.59 -24.67 -1.17
N GLU A 298 -26.49 -25.09 -0.53
CA GLU A 298 -25.31 -24.25 -0.36
C GLU A 298 -24.64 -23.90 -1.69
N ARG A 299 -24.54 -24.87 -2.60
CA ARG A 299 -24.03 -24.64 -3.96
C ARG A 299 -24.88 -23.61 -4.69
N GLN A 300 -26.21 -23.70 -4.61
CA GLN A 300 -27.13 -22.72 -5.21
C GLN A 300 -26.97 -21.33 -4.58
N LYS A 301 -26.85 -21.22 -3.25
CA LYS A 301 -26.59 -19.95 -2.56
C LYS A 301 -25.29 -19.31 -3.02
N ARG A 302 -24.21 -20.10 -3.14
CA ARG A 302 -22.91 -19.64 -3.61
C ARG A 302 -22.92 -19.17 -5.06
N LEU A 303 -23.73 -19.81 -5.92
CA LEU A 303 -23.92 -19.34 -7.30
C LEU A 303 -24.63 -17.98 -7.33
N LYS A 304 -25.74 -17.84 -6.59
CA LYS A 304 -26.47 -16.56 -6.48
C LYS A 304 -25.60 -15.45 -5.91
N GLU A 305 -24.81 -15.74 -4.88
CA GLU A 305 -23.87 -14.78 -4.29
C GLU A 305 -22.83 -14.31 -5.31
N LYS A 306 -22.29 -15.22 -6.13
CA LYS A 306 -21.35 -14.85 -7.21
C LYS A 306 -21.99 -13.96 -8.26
N GLU A 307 -23.25 -14.22 -8.65
CA GLU A 307 -23.99 -13.38 -9.59
C GLU A 307 -24.23 -11.97 -9.02
N ILE A 308 -24.65 -11.88 -7.76
CA ILE A 308 -24.81 -10.60 -7.05
C ILE A 308 -23.47 -9.87 -6.98
N ARG A 309 -22.39 -10.55 -6.60
CA ARG A 309 -21.04 -9.95 -6.54
C ARG A 309 -20.60 -9.41 -7.90
N LYS A 310 -20.85 -10.14 -9.00
CA LYS A 310 -20.53 -9.68 -10.36
C LYS A 310 -21.31 -8.42 -10.73
N SER A 311 -22.62 -8.40 -10.48
CA SER A 311 -23.45 -7.23 -10.78
C SER A 311 -23.08 -6.01 -9.93
N LEU A 312 -22.76 -6.21 -8.65
CA LEU A 312 -22.27 -5.16 -7.75
C LEU A 312 -20.92 -4.61 -8.22
N ALA A 313 -19.97 -5.48 -8.60
CA ALA A 313 -18.68 -5.07 -9.12
C ALA A 313 -18.80 -4.29 -10.43
N ALA A 314 -19.68 -4.71 -11.35
CA ALA A 314 -19.95 -3.98 -12.58
C ALA A 314 -20.53 -2.58 -12.32
N LYS A 315 -21.50 -2.47 -11.40
CA LYS A 315 -22.08 -1.18 -11.00
C LYS A 315 -21.07 -0.27 -10.29
N ALA A 316 -20.21 -0.84 -9.44
CA ALA A 316 -19.15 -0.11 -8.78
C ALA A 316 -18.15 0.46 -9.80
N ARG A 317 -17.71 -0.34 -10.78
CA ARG A 317 -16.83 0.10 -11.87
C ARG A 317 -17.47 1.18 -12.75
N ALA A 318 -18.77 1.12 -13.01
CA ALA A 318 -19.46 2.16 -13.79
C ALA A 318 -19.50 3.52 -13.08
N ASN A 319 -19.46 3.53 -11.74
CA ASN A 319 -19.47 4.75 -10.94
C ASN A 319 -18.06 5.22 -10.54
N ASP A 320 -17.04 4.38 -10.69
CA ASP A 320 -15.65 4.69 -10.38
C ASP A 320 -14.92 5.17 -11.64
N GLN A 321 -14.69 6.48 -11.76
CA GLN A 321 -13.92 7.06 -12.85
C GLN A 321 -12.41 6.79 -12.71
N SER A 322 -11.96 6.33 -11.53
CA SER A 322 -10.57 5.96 -11.30
C SER A 322 -10.35 4.49 -11.66
N MET A 323 -9.94 4.23 -12.90
CA MET A 323 -9.46 2.89 -13.25
C MET A 323 -8.28 2.54 -12.35
N ALA A 324 -8.44 1.49 -11.52
CA ALA A 324 -7.37 1.02 -10.66
C ALA A 324 -6.17 0.62 -11.54
N LEU A 325 -5.02 1.29 -11.36
CA LEU A 325 -3.81 1.10 -12.16
C LEU A 325 -3.36 -0.37 -12.27
N SER A 326 -3.70 -1.20 -11.27
CA SER A 326 -3.43 -2.65 -11.30
C SER A 326 -4.26 -3.39 -12.35
N GLU A 327 -5.54 -3.06 -12.53
CA GLU A 327 -6.41 -3.71 -13.53
C GLU A 327 -5.96 -3.33 -14.95
N VAL A 328 -5.63 -2.06 -15.17
CA VAL A 328 -5.11 -1.57 -16.47
C VAL A 328 -3.80 -2.25 -16.85
N ASN A 329 -2.92 -2.51 -15.87
CA ASN A 329 -1.66 -3.20 -16.11
C ASN A 329 -1.88 -4.66 -16.54
N ASP A 330 -2.78 -5.38 -15.87
CA ASP A 330 -3.08 -6.78 -16.19
C ASP A 330 -3.70 -6.94 -17.59
N ASP A 331 -4.64 -6.06 -17.96
CA ASP A 331 -5.26 -6.06 -19.27
C ASP A 331 -4.24 -5.76 -20.38
N LYS A 332 -3.38 -4.76 -20.17
CA LYS A 332 -2.31 -4.41 -21.12
C LYS A 332 -1.28 -5.54 -21.28
N LEU A 333 -0.97 -6.25 -20.19
CA LEU A 333 -0.10 -7.42 -20.23
C LEU A 333 -0.73 -8.56 -21.05
N LYS A 334 -2.05 -8.74 -20.95
CA LYS A 334 -2.80 -9.73 -21.75
C LYS A 334 -2.80 -9.32 -23.22
N GLU A 335 -3.03 -8.05 -23.55
CA GLU A 335 -2.94 -7.55 -24.92
C GLU A 335 -1.57 -7.82 -25.55
N PHE A 336 -0.46 -7.57 -24.82
CA PHE A 336 0.88 -7.87 -25.34
C PHE A 336 1.09 -9.36 -25.62
N ARG A 337 0.57 -10.24 -24.76
CA ARG A 337 0.61 -11.70 -25.00
C ARG A 337 -0.22 -12.09 -26.21
N ASP A 338 -1.38 -11.47 -26.39
CA ASP A 338 -2.30 -11.74 -27.50
C ASP A 338 -1.69 -11.26 -28.83
N GLN A 339 -1.05 -10.08 -28.83
CA GLN A 339 -0.29 -9.54 -29.96
C GLN A 339 0.91 -10.40 -30.32
N GLU A 340 1.68 -10.88 -29.34
CA GLU A 340 2.82 -11.77 -29.59
C GLU A 340 2.36 -13.09 -30.22
N ARG A 341 1.26 -13.67 -29.74
CA ARG A 341 0.67 -14.87 -30.37
C ARG A 341 0.21 -14.59 -31.80
N ALA A 342 -0.43 -13.45 -32.06
CA ALA A 342 -0.85 -13.07 -33.40
C ALA A 342 0.36 -12.89 -34.34
N ARG A 343 1.44 -12.24 -33.89
CA ARG A 343 2.70 -12.11 -34.64
C ARG A 343 3.28 -13.47 -35.01
N GLN A 344 3.35 -14.39 -34.06
CA GLN A 344 3.89 -15.73 -34.29
C GLN A 344 3.03 -16.55 -35.26
N LEU A 345 1.70 -16.44 -35.18
CA LEU A 345 0.80 -17.10 -36.12
C LEU A 345 0.96 -16.54 -37.54
N ASN A 346 1.05 -15.22 -37.68
CA ASN A 346 1.28 -14.57 -38.98
C ASN A 346 2.63 -14.97 -39.57
N TYR A 347 3.68 -15.00 -38.74
CA TYR A 347 5.01 -15.46 -39.16
C TYR A 347 4.98 -16.92 -39.65
N LYS A 348 4.35 -17.82 -38.88
CA LYS A 348 4.18 -19.22 -39.30
C LYS A 348 3.38 -19.36 -40.58
N ARG A 349 2.31 -18.59 -40.74
CA ARG A 349 1.52 -18.58 -41.99
C ARG A 349 2.38 -18.15 -43.17
N SER A 350 3.14 -17.07 -43.03
CA SER A 350 4.05 -16.60 -44.08
C SER A 350 5.14 -17.62 -44.43
N LEU A 351 5.73 -18.30 -43.43
CA LEU A 351 6.66 -19.39 -43.68
C LEU A 351 6.01 -20.53 -44.47
N ASN A 352 4.81 -20.96 -44.07
CA ASN A 352 4.10 -22.03 -44.77
C ASN A 352 3.76 -21.65 -46.20
N GLU A 353 3.36 -20.40 -46.45
CA GLU A 353 3.10 -19.89 -47.79
C GLU A 353 4.37 -19.88 -48.65
N MET A 354 5.51 -19.42 -48.09
CA MET A 354 6.79 -19.48 -48.79
C MET A 354 7.21 -20.92 -49.09
N MET A 355 7.04 -21.85 -48.14
CA MET A 355 7.33 -23.28 -48.38
C MET A 355 6.43 -23.85 -49.46
N ALA A 356 5.12 -23.58 -49.42
CA ALA A 356 4.17 -24.04 -50.44
C ALA A 356 4.52 -23.50 -51.83
N ARG A 357 4.95 -22.23 -51.95
CA ARG A 357 5.43 -21.66 -53.22
C ARG A 357 6.68 -22.36 -53.74
N VAL A 358 7.57 -22.79 -52.85
CA VAL A 358 8.80 -23.51 -53.21
C VAL A 358 8.47 -24.95 -53.61
N GLU A 359 7.59 -25.63 -52.89
CA GLU A 359 7.16 -27.01 -53.17
C GLU A 359 6.36 -27.10 -54.48
N ASN A 360 5.45 -26.15 -54.73
CA ASN A 360 4.61 -26.13 -55.92
C ASN A 360 5.34 -25.61 -57.18
N ARG A 361 6.59 -25.13 -57.05
CA ARG A 361 7.35 -24.63 -58.20
C ARG A 361 7.86 -25.82 -59.02
N PRO A 362 7.37 -26.02 -60.27
CA PRO A 362 7.79 -27.15 -61.08
C PRO A 362 9.28 -27.06 -61.41
N TYR A 363 9.94 -28.22 -61.42
CA TYR A 363 11.35 -28.29 -61.73
C TYR A 363 11.62 -27.90 -63.19
N MET A 364 12.86 -27.52 -63.52
CA MET A 364 13.22 -27.10 -64.89
C MET A 364 12.94 -28.19 -65.95
N PHE A 365 13.22 -29.46 -65.62
CA PHE A 365 12.93 -30.58 -66.52
C PHE A 365 11.42 -30.82 -66.68
N GLU A 366 10.65 -30.64 -65.60
CA GLU A 366 9.20 -30.78 -65.60
C GLU A 366 8.56 -29.67 -66.43
N ARG A 367 9.02 -28.42 -66.28
CA ARG A 367 8.60 -27.28 -67.10
C ARG A 367 8.91 -27.52 -68.58
N GLN A 368 10.10 -28.03 -68.91
CA GLN A 368 10.45 -28.36 -70.28
C GLN A 368 9.58 -29.50 -70.83
N SER A 369 9.25 -30.50 -70.01
CA SER A 369 8.33 -31.59 -70.36
C SER A 369 6.92 -31.06 -70.64
N GLN A 370 6.39 -30.17 -69.80
CA GLN A 370 5.09 -29.51 -70.00
C GLN A 370 5.08 -28.67 -71.29
N ILE A 371 6.13 -27.90 -71.57
CA ILE A 371 6.26 -27.12 -72.83
C ILE A 371 6.30 -28.06 -74.03
N ASN A 372 7.06 -29.15 -73.96
CA ASN A 372 7.17 -30.12 -75.05
C ASN A 372 5.83 -30.85 -75.27
N ALA A 373 5.12 -31.22 -74.20
CA ALA A 373 3.80 -31.82 -74.25
C ALA A 373 2.77 -30.86 -74.85
N LYS A 374 2.77 -29.58 -74.44
CA LYS A 374 1.92 -28.54 -75.01
C LYS A 374 2.19 -28.35 -76.50
N LYS A 375 3.46 -28.21 -76.91
CA LYS A 375 3.84 -28.12 -78.33
C LYS A 375 3.44 -29.36 -79.13
N ALA A 376 3.57 -30.55 -78.55
CA ALA A 376 3.14 -31.80 -79.20
C ALA A 376 1.62 -31.86 -79.38
N ALA A 377 0.86 -31.41 -78.36
CA ALA A 377 -0.60 -31.30 -78.44
C ALA A 377 -1.04 -30.25 -79.47
N GLU A 378 -0.41 -29.07 -79.48
CA GLU A 378 -0.64 -28.02 -80.47
C GLU A 378 -0.34 -28.52 -81.89
N LYS A 379 0.79 -29.23 -82.08
CA LYS A 379 1.13 -29.82 -83.38
C LYS A 379 0.06 -30.83 -83.83
N LYS A 380 -0.38 -31.72 -82.93
CA LYS A 380 -1.46 -32.69 -83.21
C LYS A 380 -2.78 -31.99 -83.53
N TYR A 381 -3.11 -30.91 -82.81
CA TYR A 381 -4.29 -30.10 -83.06
C TYR A 381 -4.24 -29.47 -84.46
N GLN A 382 -3.12 -28.83 -84.81
CA GLN A 382 -2.93 -28.24 -86.14
C GLN A 382 -2.94 -29.28 -87.25
N GLU A 383 -2.35 -30.44 -87.04
CA GLU A 383 -2.37 -31.56 -87.99
C GLU A 383 -3.80 -32.08 -88.19
N ALA A 384 -4.57 -32.22 -87.11
CA ALA A 384 -5.98 -32.58 -87.18
C ALA A 384 -6.81 -31.54 -87.96
N LEU A 385 -6.60 -30.24 -87.71
CA LEU A 385 -7.24 -29.16 -88.46
C LEU A 385 -6.89 -29.20 -89.95
N ARG A 386 -5.60 -29.35 -90.28
CA ARG A 386 -5.14 -29.49 -91.67
C ARG A 386 -5.74 -30.71 -92.35
N SER A 387 -5.79 -31.86 -91.66
CA SER A 387 -6.40 -33.08 -92.20
C SER A 387 -7.91 -32.97 -92.42
N ALA A 388 -8.59 -32.16 -91.61
CA ALA A 388 -10.02 -31.86 -91.75
C ALA A 388 -10.30 -30.76 -92.77
N GLY A 389 -9.27 -30.05 -93.26
CA GLY A 389 -9.41 -28.93 -94.19
C GLY A 389 -10.05 -27.68 -93.58
N VAL A 390 -9.95 -27.52 -92.26
CA VAL A 390 -10.61 -26.44 -91.51
C VAL A 390 -9.55 -25.55 -90.85
N ASP A 391 -9.75 -24.23 -90.90
CA ASP A 391 -8.80 -23.26 -90.36
C ASP A 391 -9.04 -22.94 -88.87
N GLU A 392 -7.99 -22.54 -88.14
CA GLU A 392 -8.08 -22.25 -86.68
C GLU A 392 -9.15 -21.17 -86.37
N VAL A 393 -9.27 -20.17 -87.24
CA VAL A 393 -10.25 -19.07 -87.13
C VAL A 393 -11.69 -19.57 -87.22
N PHE A 394 -11.95 -20.56 -88.09
CA PHE A 394 -13.29 -21.13 -88.27
C PHE A 394 -13.73 -21.90 -87.02
N VAL A 395 -12.83 -22.65 -86.38
CA VAL A 395 -13.12 -23.38 -85.14
C VAL A 395 -13.37 -22.43 -83.97
N ALA A 396 -12.59 -21.34 -83.86
CA ALA A 396 -12.80 -20.30 -82.86
C ALA A 396 -14.16 -19.60 -83.03
N GLU A 397 -14.56 -19.30 -84.27
CA GLU A 397 -15.84 -18.65 -84.59
C GLU A 397 -17.05 -19.59 -84.37
N ARG A 398 -16.92 -20.89 -84.65
CA ARG A 398 -17.96 -21.88 -84.33
C ARG A 398 -18.11 -22.10 -82.82
N ASN A 399 -17.00 -22.08 -82.08
CA ASN A 399 -17.02 -22.25 -80.63
C ASN A 399 -17.59 -21.02 -79.91
N SER A 400 -17.31 -19.80 -80.39
CA SER A 400 -17.91 -18.57 -79.83
C SER A 400 -19.43 -18.51 -80.04
N ARG A 401 -19.94 -19.01 -81.17
CA ARG A 401 -21.39 -19.10 -81.47
C ARG A 401 -22.11 -20.20 -80.67
N SER A 402 -21.38 -21.19 -80.15
CA SER A 402 -21.94 -22.30 -79.36
C SER A 402 -21.90 -22.05 -77.84
N ARG A 403 -21.29 -20.96 -77.38
CA ARG A 403 -20.98 -20.69 -75.97
C ARG A 403 -22.02 -19.82 -75.26
N SER A 404 -23.31 -19.96 -75.61
CA SER A 404 -24.45 -19.31 -74.92
C SER A 404 -24.99 -20.08 -73.71
N THR A 405 -24.38 -21.20 -73.30
CA THR A 405 -24.72 -21.90 -72.05
C THR A 405 -23.48 -22.01 -71.17
N SER A 406 -23.18 -20.91 -70.49
CA SER A 406 -22.15 -20.79 -69.47
C SER A 406 -22.73 -21.13 -68.10
N TYR A 407 -22.43 -22.32 -67.59
CA TYR A 407 -22.44 -22.63 -66.17
C TYR A 407 -21.31 -21.83 -65.50
N ASN A 408 -21.68 -20.99 -64.53
CA ASN A 408 -20.75 -20.25 -63.70
C ASN A 408 -19.83 -21.22 -62.95
N LEU A 409 -18.55 -21.25 -63.33
CA LEU A 409 -17.48 -21.71 -62.46
C LEU A 409 -16.55 -20.52 -62.26
N SER A 410 -16.69 -19.87 -61.11
CA SER A 410 -15.71 -18.90 -60.64
C SER A 410 -14.44 -19.66 -60.29
N ASP A 411 -13.39 -19.48 -61.08
CA ASP A 411 -12.04 -19.76 -60.63
C ASP A 411 -11.22 -18.50 -60.84
N SER A 412 -10.97 -17.84 -59.72
CA SER A 412 -10.19 -16.63 -59.58
C SER A 412 -8.78 -17.07 -59.25
N ASP A 413 -7.89 -17.12 -60.24
CA ASP A 413 -6.48 -16.85 -60.02
C ASP A 413 -5.77 -16.58 -61.35
N SER A 414 -5.48 -15.29 -61.58
CA SER A 414 -4.51 -14.82 -62.56
C SER A 414 -4.00 -13.47 -62.09
N ASP A 415 -3.04 -13.50 -61.17
CA ASP A 415 -2.16 -12.37 -60.91
C ASP A 415 -0.94 -12.48 -61.85
N GLU A 416 -1.06 -11.82 -63.01
CA GLU A 416 0.02 -11.59 -63.97
C GLU A 416 0.97 -10.53 -63.39
N GLY A 417 2.11 -10.97 -62.87
CA GLY A 417 3.21 -10.13 -62.41
C GLY A 417 3.87 -9.37 -63.56
N SER A 418 3.41 -8.14 -63.79
CA SER A 418 4.07 -7.15 -64.65
C SER A 418 5.41 -6.72 -64.06
N PHE A 419 6.51 -7.08 -64.73
CA PHE A 419 7.83 -6.51 -64.50
C PHE A 419 7.85 -5.04 -64.99
N GLN A 420 7.64 -4.10 -64.07
CA GLN A 420 8.00 -2.69 -64.30
C GLN A 420 9.30 -2.35 -63.57
N ASN A 421 10.31 -2.16 -64.41
CA ASN A 421 11.61 -1.60 -64.07
C ASN A 421 11.43 -0.12 -63.71
N THR A 422 11.57 0.26 -62.44
CA THR A 422 11.61 1.68 -62.04
C THR A 422 12.95 2.00 -61.38
N LYS A 423 13.61 2.98 -62.01
CA LYS A 423 14.85 3.60 -61.60
C LYS A 423 14.71 4.24 -60.22
N GLY A 424 15.79 4.18 -59.46
CA GLY A 424 15.90 4.78 -58.13
C GLY A 424 15.61 6.28 -58.13
N SER A 425 14.84 6.68 -57.12
CA SER A 425 14.70 8.06 -56.66
C SER A 425 14.84 8.04 -55.13
N ARG A 426 15.99 8.52 -54.65
CA ARG A 426 16.21 8.89 -53.25
C ARG A 426 15.29 10.06 -52.92
N GLN A 427 14.46 9.94 -51.89
CA GLN A 427 14.07 11.10 -51.07
C GLN A 427 13.95 10.67 -49.61
N ASP A 428 14.76 11.35 -48.79
CA ASP A 428 14.71 11.36 -47.34
C ASP A 428 13.34 11.84 -46.84
N ARG A 429 12.83 11.21 -45.78
CA ARG A 429 11.87 11.87 -44.88
C ARG A 429 11.99 11.32 -43.46
N SER A 430 12.43 12.20 -42.58
CA SER A 430 12.50 12.12 -41.13
C SER A 430 11.13 11.89 -40.47
N PRO A 431 11.08 11.40 -39.22
CA PRO A 431 9.83 11.19 -38.50
C PRO A 431 9.33 12.50 -37.88
N SER A 432 8.06 12.84 -38.16
CA SER A 432 7.35 13.95 -37.53
C SER A 432 6.97 13.59 -36.09
N ILE A 433 7.54 14.35 -35.17
CA ILE A 433 7.12 14.47 -33.77
C ILE A 433 5.82 15.28 -33.77
N SER A 434 4.79 14.81 -33.07
CA SER A 434 3.60 15.60 -32.76
C SER A 434 3.59 15.85 -31.26
N GLU A 435 4.14 17.01 -30.88
CA GLU A 435 3.80 17.71 -29.66
C GLU A 435 2.37 18.21 -29.78
N GLU A 436 1.53 17.92 -28.79
CA GLU A 436 0.22 18.53 -28.63
C GLU A 436 0.15 19.05 -27.20
N SER A 437 0.45 20.34 -27.07
CA SER A 437 0.18 21.16 -25.88
C SER A 437 -0.42 22.47 -26.39
N ASP A 438 -1.67 22.74 -26.01
CA ASP A 438 -2.21 24.05 -25.59
C ASP A 438 -3.67 23.77 -25.13
N LEU A 439 -4.06 23.94 -23.87
CA LEU A 439 -4.32 25.18 -23.11
C LEU A 439 -5.38 26.09 -23.77
N GLU A 440 -6.65 25.95 -23.36
CA GLU A 440 -7.57 27.04 -22.93
C GLU A 440 -9.02 26.51 -22.75
N MET A 441 -9.42 26.29 -21.48
CA MET A 441 -10.59 26.86 -20.76
C MET A 441 -10.94 26.03 -19.53
#